data_AF-A0A1E5UKD9-F1
#
_entry.id   AF-A0A1E5UKD9-F1
#
_cell.length_a   1.000
_cell.length_b   1.000
_cell.length_c   1.000
_cell.angle_alpha   90.00
_cell.angle_beta   90.00
_cell.angle_gamma   90.00
#
_symmetry.space_group_name_H-M   'P 1'
#
loop_
_entity.id
_entity.type
_entity.pdbx_description
1 polymer ?
#
loop_
_entity_poly.entity_id
_entity_poly.type
_entity_poly.pdbx_seq_one_letter_code
_entity_poly.pdbx_strand_id
1 'polypeptide(L)'
;MLGLISLSHLTSERSLPQRLAGLYCLYCLYECQPYKPQFKIYLSLEECRQLEDFFVTAKQNGVRLVPALVKRMMDKGMYLFGYMNLLDDNREKQVEELTALQNKRVKFACDKLFSNTQAESYMHMDLGAEFELDSIKKLSKEYAEAKELALEEASQTVGVEDAKHILQSDKLLGEKIDEVVKEWDAQKEEFYERTGLSRGNELAVIDNDESGVQHHGYDDFDEITQLLE
;
A
#
# COMPACT_ATOMS: atom_id res chain seq x y z
N MET A 1 -0.65 -0.94 -24.75
CA MET A 1 0.50 -1.16 -25.66
C MET A 1 0.24 -0.64 -27.09
N LEU A 2 -0.93 -0.87 -27.71
CA LEU A 2 -1.26 -0.40 -29.08
C LEU A 2 -1.30 1.14 -29.27
N GLY A 3 -1.71 1.90 -28.25
CA GLY A 3 -1.77 3.37 -28.31
C GLY A 3 -0.39 4.03 -28.45
N LEU A 4 0.60 3.54 -27.70
CA LEU A 4 1.98 4.04 -27.77
C LEU A 4 2.61 3.76 -29.14
N ILE A 5 2.36 2.58 -29.72
CA ILE A 5 2.85 2.20 -31.05
C ILE A 5 2.26 3.11 -32.14
N SER A 6 0.95 3.41 -32.06
CA SER A 6 0.27 4.26 -33.03
C SER A 6 0.75 5.72 -32.99
N LEU A 7 1.09 6.20 -31.80
CA LEU A 7 1.68 7.52 -31.59
C LEU A 7 3.11 7.57 -32.15
N SER A 8 3.93 6.54 -31.88
CA SER A 8 5.27 6.40 -32.49
C SER A 8 5.27 6.35 -34.02
N HIS A 9 4.20 5.84 -34.64
CA HIS A 9 4.06 5.83 -36.10
C HIS A 9 3.67 7.19 -36.69
N LEU A 10 3.02 8.06 -35.90
CA LEU A 10 2.64 9.41 -36.31
C LEU A 10 3.83 10.39 -36.23
N THR A 11 4.75 10.13 -35.29
CA THR A 11 5.83 11.02 -34.83
C THR A 11 7.20 10.74 -35.48
N SER A 12 7.37 9.57 -36.12
CA SER A 12 8.61 9.17 -36.79
C SER A 12 8.74 9.75 -38.22
N GLU A 13 9.96 9.84 -38.76
CA GLU A 13 10.31 10.23 -40.15
C GLU A 13 9.82 9.21 -41.22
N ARG A 14 8.65 8.62 -41.00
CA ARG A 14 8.08 7.58 -41.84
C ARG A 14 7.26 8.16 -42.99
N SER A 15 7.04 7.32 -44.00
CA SER A 15 6.27 7.69 -45.19
C SER A 15 4.85 8.17 -44.83
N LEU A 16 4.31 9.11 -45.60
CA LEU A 16 2.98 9.70 -45.40
C LEU A 16 1.85 8.66 -45.17
N PRO A 17 1.79 7.53 -45.90
CA PRO A 17 0.78 6.49 -45.68
C PRO A 17 0.87 5.82 -44.30
N GLN A 18 2.09 5.65 -43.77
CA GLN A 18 2.30 5.04 -42.46
C GLN A 18 1.87 5.99 -41.33
N ARG A 19 2.16 7.29 -41.47
CA ARG A 19 1.71 8.33 -40.52
C ARG A 19 0.17 8.48 -40.55
N LEU A 20 -0.44 8.38 -41.73
CA LEU A 20 -1.90 8.38 -41.89
C LEU A 20 -2.56 7.17 -41.22
N ALA A 21 -1.98 5.98 -41.40
CA ALA A 21 -2.44 4.77 -40.73
C ALA A 21 -2.35 4.90 -39.20
N GLY A 22 -1.27 5.49 -38.68
CA GLY A 22 -1.11 5.80 -37.25
C GLY A 22 -2.22 6.71 -36.72
N LEU A 23 -2.55 7.80 -37.43
CA LEU A 23 -3.64 8.71 -37.06
C LEU A 23 -5.01 8.01 -37.05
N TYR A 24 -5.27 7.18 -38.07
CA TYR A 24 -6.52 6.43 -38.15
C TYR A 24 -6.65 5.40 -37.02
N CYS A 25 -5.57 4.69 -36.69
CA CYS A 25 -5.53 3.78 -35.56
C CYS A 25 -5.81 4.50 -34.23
N LEU A 26 -5.22 5.69 -34.01
CA LEU A 26 -5.50 6.48 -32.81
C LEU A 26 -6.98 6.87 -32.69
N TYR A 27 -7.60 7.26 -33.80
CA TYR A 27 -9.02 7.56 -33.85
C TYR A 27 -9.88 6.33 -33.48
N CYS A 28 -9.62 5.18 -34.11
CA CYS A 28 -10.34 3.94 -33.81
C CYS A 28 -10.14 3.48 -32.36
N LEU A 29 -8.91 3.60 -31.83
CA LEU A 29 -8.61 3.19 -30.45
C LEU A 29 -9.39 4.00 -29.43
N TYR A 30 -9.67 5.28 -29.70
CA TYR A 30 -10.48 6.12 -28.82
C TYR A 30 -11.98 5.78 -28.93
N GLU A 31 -12.51 5.63 -30.14
CA GLU A 31 -13.94 5.31 -30.36
C GLU A 31 -14.31 3.92 -29.82
N CYS A 32 -13.39 2.96 -29.88
CA CYS A 32 -13.62 1.58 -29.43
C CYS A 32 -13.36 1.36 -27.94
N GLN A 33 -13.13 2.41 -27.13
CA GLN A 33 -12.91 2.22 -25.70
C GLN A 33 -14.20 1.75 -24.99
N PRO A 34 -14.11 0.70 -24.14
CA PRO A 34 -15.29 0.18 -23.43
C PRO A 34 -15.67 1.01 -22.19
N TYR A 35 -14.85 1.99 -21.80
CA TYR A 35 -14.99 2.75 -20.55
C TYR A 35 -15.69 4.09 -20.74
N LYS A 36 -16.46 4.53 -19.72
CA LYS A 36 -17.08 5.87 -19.65
C LYS A 36 -16.71 6.55 -18.32
N PRO A 37 -16.17 7.79 -18.34
CA PRO A 37 -15.81 8.56 -19.53
C PRO A 37 -14.62 7.95 -20.29
N GLN A 38 -14.51 8.25 -21.59
CA GLN A 38 -13.42 7.75 -22.45
C GLN A 38 -12.08 8.36 -22.01
N PHE A 39 -11.03 7.53 -21.97
CA PHE A 39 -9.66 8.00 -21.73
C PHE A 39 -9.15 8.80 -22.92
N LYS A 40 -8.74 10.04 -22.65
CA LYS A 40 -8.17 10.96 -23.63
C LYS A 40 -6.79 10.49 -24.11
N ILE A 41 -6.46 10.82 -25.35
CA ILE A 41 -5.16 10.59 -25.97
C ILE A 41 -4.18 11.64 -25.43
N TYR A 42 -3.19 11.20 -24.66
CA TYR A 42 -2.12 12.08 -24.21
C TYR A 42 -1.22 12.50 -25.39
N LEU A 43 -0.97 13.80 -25.52
CA LEU A 43 0.03 14.34 -26.44
C LEU A 43 1.04 15.20 -25.66
N SER A 44 2.32 14.86 -25.81
CA SER A 44 3.43 15.71 -25.38
C SER A 44 3.63 16.91 -26.33
N LEU A 45 4.42 17.89 -25.90
CA LEU A 45 4.76 19.07 -26.71
C LEU A 45 5.44 18.69 -28.03
N GLU A 46 6.33 17.69 -28.01
CA GLU A 46 7.03 17.22 -29.20
C GLU A 46 6.07 16.58 -30.20
N GLU A 47 5.15 15.76 -29.72
CA GLU A 47 4.15 15.08 -30.55
C GLU A 47 3.13 16.05 -31.14
N CYS A 48 2.84 17.16 -30.44
CA CYS A 48 2.03 18.25 -30.96
C CYS A 48 2.71 18.95 -32.15
N ARG A 49 4.02 19.25 -32.04
CA ARG A 49 4.80 19.84 -33.14
C ARG A 49 4.86 18.90 -34.35
N GLN A 50 5.05 17.61 -34.12
CA GLN A 50 5.08 16.61 -35.20
C GLN A 50 3.71 16.41 -35.86
N LEU A 51 2.62 16.58 -35.11
CA LEU A 51 1.26 16.60 -35.65
C LEU A 51 1.01 17.83 -36.53
N GLU A 52 1.55 19.00 -36.16
CA GLU A 52 1.52 20.21 -36.98
C GLU A 52 2.31 20.01 -38.30
N ASP A 53 3.52 19.47 -38.23
CA ASP A 53 4.32 19.13 -39.42
C ASP A 53 3.60 18.11 -40.31
N PHE A 54 2.90 17.13 -39.71
CA PHE A 54 2.07 16.18 -40.45
C PHE A 54 0.94 16.89 -41.20
N PHE A 55 0.27 17.84 -40.54
CA PHE A 55 -0.81 18.62 -41.11
C PHE A 55 -0.35 19.43 -42.33
N VAL A 56 0.82 20.07 -42.23
CA VAL A 56 1.44 20.81 -43.33
C VAL A 56 1.78 19.86 -44.49
N THR A 57 2.41 18.72 -44.18
CA THR A 57 2.79 17.71 -45.19
C THR A 57 1.56 17.13 -45.90
N ALA A 58 0.50 16.79 -45.17
CA ALA A 58 -0.74 16.25 -45.74
C ALA A 58 -1.45 17.26 -46.63
N LYS A 59 -1.42 18.56 -46.26
CA LYS A 59 -1.98 19.65 -47.07
C LYS A 59 -1.21 19.81 -48.39
N GLN A 60 0.12 19.77 -48.35
CA GLN A 60 0.97 19.83 -49.55
C GLN A 60 0.73 18.64 -50.49
N ASN A 61 0.47 17.45 -49.95
CA ASN A 61 0.16 16.23 -50.71
C ASN A 61 -1.33 16.09 -51.10
N GLY A 62 -2.16 17.12 -50.87
CA GLY A 62 -3.58 17.14 -51.28
C GLY A 62 -4.51 16.24 -50.45
N VAL A 63 -4.05 15.69 -49.32
CA VAL A 63 -4.84 14.80 -48.46
C VAL A 63 -5.73 15.61 -47.51
N ARG A 64 -6.92 15.98 -47.99
CA ARG A 64 -7.91 16.76 -47.22
C ARG A 64 -8.50 16.03 -46.00
N LEU A 65 -8.34 14.71 -45.94
CA LEU A 65 -8.88 13.87 -44.87
C LEU A 65 -8.20 14.12 -43.52
N VAL A 66 -6.89 14.35 -43.51
CA VAL A 66 -6.11 14.54 -42.27
C VAL A 66 -6.58 15.77 -41.49
N PRO A 67 -6.69 16.97 -42.09
CA PRO A 67 -7.24 18.13 -41.41
C PRO A 67 -8.66 17.94 -40.86
N ALA A 68 -9.52 17.29 -41.63
CA ALA A 68 -10.90 17.03 -41.22
C ALA A 68 -10.98 16.08 -40.03
N LEU A 69 -10.11 15.06 -40.00
CA LEU A 69 -10.05 14.08 -38.92
C LEU A 69 -9.47 14.70 -37.63
N VAL A 70 -8.34 15.41 -37.72
CA VAL A 70 -7.74 16.08 -36.55
C VAL A 70 -8.70 17.10 -35.95
N LYS A 71 -9.36 17.91 -36.79
CA LYS A 71 -10.40 18.84 -36.33
C LYS A 71 -11.52 18.12 -35.57
N ARG A 72 -12.05 17.03 -36.13
CA ARG A 72 -13.07 16.22 -35.47
C ARG A 72 -12.59 15.66 -34.12
N MET A 73 -11.33 15.22 -34.05
CA MET A 73 -10.75 14.70 -32.81
C MET A 73 -10.61 15.79 -31.74
N MET A 74 -10.28 17.03 -32.14
CA MET A 74 -10.26 18.18 -31.25
C MET A 74 -11.66 18.58 -30.77
N ASP A 75 -12.63 18.67 -31.70
CA ASP A 75 -14.02 19.03 -31.39
C ASP A 75 -14.66 18.04 -30.40
N LYS A 76 -14.28 16.76 -30.47
CA LYS A 76 -14.71 15.70 -29.54
C LYS A 76 -13.95 15.69 -28.20
N GLY A 77 -12.97 16.57 -27.99
CA GLY A 77 -12.17 16.59 -26.76
C GLY A 77 -11.33 15.33 -26.57
N MET A 78 -10.88 14.71 -27.66
CA MET A 78 -10.17 13.41 -27.62
C MET A 78 -8.74 13.54 -27.08
N TYR A 79 -8.15 14.73 -27.11
CA TYR A 79 -6.77 14.96 -26.68
C TYR A 79 -6.70 15.49 -25.24
N LEU A 80 -5.72 14.98 -24.51
CA LEU A 80 -5.21 15.55 -23.28
C LEU A 80 -3.83 16.12 -23.61
N PHE A 81 -3.73 17.43 -23.66
CA PHE A 81 -2.44 18.09 -23.81
C PHE A 81 -1.67 17.92 -22.50
N GLY A 82 -0.41 17.53 -22.59
CA GLY A 82 0.51 17.54 -21.45
C GLY A 82 0.60 18.93 -20.86
N TYR A 83 -0.26 19.20 -19.88
CA TYR A 83 -0.32 20.44 -19.15
C TYR A 83 0.80 20.42 -18.10
N MET A 84 1.92 21.05 -18.41
CA MET A 84 2.50 21.96 -17.43
C MET A 84 1.96 23.33 -17.82
N ASN A 85 1.12 23.93 -16.97
CA ASN A 85 0.79 25.34 -17.13
C ASN A 85 2.11 26.12 -16.98
N LEU A 86 2.69 26.51 -18.10
CA LEU A 86 3.80 27.48 -18.15
C LEU A 86 3.28 28.89 -18.41
N LEU A 87 1.99 29.13 -18.14
CA LEU A 87 1.31 30.40 -18.37
C LEU A 87 0.44 30.74 -17.16
N ASP A 88 1.08 31.08 -16.04
CA ASP A 88 0.83 32.31 -15.26
C ASP A 88 1.86 32.40 -14.12
N ASP A 89 2.14 33.61 -13.64
CA ASP A 89 3.25 34.00 -12.76
C ASP A 89 3.28 33.40 -11.33
N ASN A 90 2.93 32.11 -11.14
CA ASN A 90 2.84 31.53 -9.81
C ASN A 90 3.30 30.07 -9.69
N ARG A 91 4.48 29.79 -10.27
CA ARG A 91 5.12 28.46 -10.23
C ARG A 91 5.39 27.97 -8.81
N GLU A 92 5.84 28.86 -7.93
CA GLU A 92 6.20 28.51 -6.56
C GLU A 92 4.97 28.08 -5.77
N LYS A 93 3.87 28.85 -5.85
CA LYS A 93 2.62 28.51 -5.15
C LYS A 93 1.98 27.23 -5.69
N GLN A 94 2.05 26.98 -6.99
CA GLN A 94 1.51 25.73 -7.55
C GLN A 94 2.33 24.50 -7.15
N VAL A 95 3.66 24.61 -7.10
CA VAL A 95 4.51 23.54 -6.60
C VAL A 95 4.27 23.33 -5.10
N GLU A 96 4.10 24.40 -4.34
CA GLU A 96 3.76 24.34 -2.91
C GLU A 96 2.41 23.68 -2.66
N GLU A 97 1.37 24.05 -3.42
CA GLU A 97 0.03 23.44 -3.36
C GLU A 97 0.07 21.96 -3.76
N LEU A 98 0.81 21.59 -4.80
CA LEU A 98 0.96 20.19 -5.23
C LEU A 98 1.72 19.37 -4.18
N THR A 99 2.77 19.95 -3.61
CA THR A 99 3.58 19.35 -2.53
C THR A 99 2.73 19.17 -1.28
N ALA A 100 1.94 20.17 -0.90
CA ALA A 100 1.01 20.10 0.22
C ALA A 100 -0.06 19.03 0.00
N LEU A 101 -0.60 18.92 -1.22
CA LEU A 101 -1.57 17.89 -1.58
C LEU A 101 -0.95 16.49 -1.53
N GLN A 102 0.26 16.32 -2.06
CA GLN A 102 0.98 15.05 -1.99
C GLN A 102 1.28 14.66 -0.53
N ASN A 103 1.75 15.61 0.28
CA ASN A 103 2.00 15.40 1.71
C ASN A 103 0.72 15.04 2.46
N LYS A 104 -0.41 15.67 2.14
CA LYS A 104 -1.72 15.32 2.71
C LYS A 104 -2.14 13.88 2.35
N ARG A 105 -1.91 13.45 1.11
CA ARG A 105 -2.19 12.07 0.67
C ARG A 105 -1.28 11.04 1.35
N VAL A 106 0.01 11.35 1.47
CA VAL A 106 0.97 10.51 2.21
C VAL A 106 0.55 10.40 3.67
N LYS A 107 0.21 11.52 4.31
CA LYS A 107 -0.25 11.53 5.69
C LYS A 107 -1.54 10.71 5.86
N PHE A 108 -2.53 10.89 5.00
CA PHE A 108 -3.76 10.10 5.04
C PHE A 108 -3.50 8.59 4.84
N ALA A 109 -2.61 8.22 3.92
CA ALA A 109 -2.24 6.82 3.72
C ALA A 109 -1.51 6.23 4.94
N CYS A 110 -0.62 7.00 5.57
CA CYS A 110 0.01 6.61 6.83
C CYS A 110 -1.05 6.48 7.93
N ASP A 111 -1.86 7.50 8.15
CA ASP A 111 -2.91 7.51 9.15
C ASP A 111 -3.85 6.31 8.93
N LYS A 112 -4.20 5.95 7.68
CA LYS A 112 -5.03 4.78 7.35
C LYS A 112 -4.31 3.43 7.54
N LEU A 113 -3.01 3.36 7.25
CA LEU A 113 -2.20 2.17 7.53
C LEU A 113 -2.04 1.94 9.03
N PHE A 114 -2.04 3.02 9.83
CA PHE A 114 -1.88 2.95 11.27
C PHE A 114 -3.20 2.99 12.05
N SER A 115 -4.32 3.44 11.47
CA SER A 115 -5.60 3.63 12.18
C SER A 115 -6.43 2.38 12.39
N ASN A 116 -6.03 1.24 11.85
CA ASN A 116 -6.74 -0.01 12.10
C ASN A 116 -5.89 -1.22 11.78
N THR A 117 -4.96 -1.56 12.68
CA THR A 117 -4.24 -2.82 12.53
C THR A 117 -4.17 -3.56 13.85
N GLN A 118 -4.43 -4.86 13.75
CA GLN A 118 -4.00 -5.88 14.71
C GLN A 118 -2.51 -5.70 15.10
N ALA A 119 -1.72 -5.05 14.25
CA ALA A 119 -0.35 -4.64 14.56
C ALA A 119 -0.28 -3.64 15.73
N GLU A 120 -1.13 -2.61 15.81
CA GLU A 120 -1.18 -1.71 16.97
C GLU A 120 -1.52 -2.48 18.25
N SER A 121 -2.50 -3.40 18.20
CA SER A 121 -2.81 -4.26 19.34
C SER A 121 -1.63 -5.15 19.75
N TYR A 122 -0.87 -5.70 18.80
CA TYR A 122 0.32 -6.49 19.09
C TYR A 122 1.48 -5.65 19.62
N MET A 123 1.64 -4.42 19.15
CA MET A 123 2.68 -3.50 19.60
C MET A 123 2.51 -3.10 21.06
N HIS A 124 1.27 -2.96 21.52
CA HIS A 124 0.94 -2.64 22.90
C HIS A 124 0.68 -3.88 23.78
N MET A 125 0.78 -5.09 23.23
CA MET A 125 0.51 -6.33 23.96
C MET A 125 1.63 -6.65 24.96
N ASP A 126 1.23 -6.85 26.22
CA ASP A 126 2.07 -7.42 27.26
C ASP A 126 1.99 -8.96 27.20
N LEU A 127 3.03 -9.55 26.64
CA LEU A 127 3.14 -10.98 26.44
C LEU A 127 3.28 -11.73 27.79
N GLY A 128 3.82 -11.08 28.83
CA GLY A 128 3.93 -11.65 30.17
C GLY A 128 2.57 -11.77 30.85
N ALA A 129 1.71 -10.77 30.67
CA ALA A 129 0.33 -10.80 31.14
C ALA A 129 -0.54 -11.80 30.36
N GLU A 130 -0.39 -11.86 29.03
CA GLU A 130 -1.16 -12.78 28.17
C GLU A 130 -0.87 -14.25 28.49
N PHE A 131 0.39 -14.59 28.78
CA PHE A 131 0.76 -15.95 29.17
C PHE A 131 0.56 -16.25 30.66
N GLU A 132 0.14 -15.28 31.47
CA GLU A 132 0.17 -15.38 32.94
C GLU A 132 1.51 -15.95 33.44
N LEU A 133 2.61 -15.31 33.02
CA LEU A 133 3.96 -15.86 33.17
C LEU A 133 4.29 -16.29 34.61
N ASP A 134 3.81 -15.55 35.60
CA ASP A 134 3.99 -15.89 37.03
C ASP A 134 3.30 -17.20 37.42
N SER A 135 2.08 -17.42 36.91
CA SER A 135 1.34 -18.68 37.08
C SER A 135 2.15 -19.84 36.49
N ILE A 136 2.68 -19.68 35.26
CA ILE A 136 3.48 -20.72 34.59
C ILE A 136 4.80 -20.98 35.31
N LYS A 137 5.52 -19.95 35.76
CA LYS A 137 6.77 -20.11 36.52
C LYS A 137 6.52 -20.89 37.81
N LYS A 138 5.46 -20.52 38.53
CA LYS A 138 5.05 -21.22 39.75
C LYS A 138 4.74 -22.69 39.47
N LEU A 139 3.89 -22.97 38.49
CA LEU A 139 3.52 -24.34 38.12
C LEU A 139 4.74 -25.16 37.66
N SER A 140 5.62 -24.55 36.87
CA SER A 140 6.82 -25.20 36.36
C SER A 140 7.79 -25.57 37.50
N LYS A 141 7.84 -24.75 38.55
CA LYS A 141 8.65 -25.02 39.75
C LYS A 141 8.04 -26.14 40.59
N GLU A 142 6.75 -26.06 40.89
CA GLU A 142 6.02 -27.08 41.66
C GLU A 142 6.09 -28.45 40.97
N TYR A 143 5.97 -28.49 39.64
CA TYR A 143 6.10 -29.71 38.87
C TYR A 143 7.51 -30.30 38.92
N ALA A 144 8.55 -29.47 38.86
CA ALA A 144 9.93 -29.92 38.96
C ALA A 144 10.23 -30.51 40.35
N GLU A 145 9.76 -29.85 41.41
CA GLU A 145 9.89 -30.33 42.79
C GLU A 145 9.13 -31.66 43.00
N ALA A 146 7.89 -31.76 42.52
CA ALA A 146 7.10 -32.98 42.63
C ALA A 146 7.74 -34.15 41.86
N LYS A 147 8.33 -33.86 40.69
CA LYS A 147 9.04 -34.84 39.87
C LYS A 147 10.33 -35.34 40.53
N GLU A 148 11.07 -34.46 41.19
CA GLU A 148 12.26 -34.81 41.97
C GLU A 148 11.89 -35.71 43.15
N LEU A 149 10.90 -35.32 43.95
CA LEU A 149 10.41 -36.10 45.09
C LEU A 149 9.92 -37.50 44.67
N ALA A 150 9.15 -37.60 43.59
CA ALA A 150 8.65 -38.88 43.10
C ALA A 150 9.79 -39.82 42.65
N LEU A 151 10.86 -39.27 42.07
CA LEU A 151 12.03 -40.05 41.67
C LEU A 151 12.90 -40.46 42.86
N GLU A 152 13.06 -39.60 43.87
CA GLU A 152 13.73 -39.96 45.11
C GLU A 152 13.02 -41.11 45.81
N GLU A 153 11.69 -41.05 45.95
CA GLU A 153 10.90 -42.09 46.59
C GLU A 153 10.97 -43.43 45.82
N ALA A 154 10.89 -43.38 44.49
CA ALA A 154 11.05 -44.56 43.64
C ALA A 154 12.48 -45.15 43.70
N SER A 155 13.50 -44.31 43.86
CA SER A 155 14.91 -44.75 43.96
C SER A 155 15.23 -45.55 45.23
N GLN A 156 14.41 -45.37 46.28
CA GLN A 156 14.53 -46.15 47.52
C GLN A 156 13.97 -47.57 47.37
N THR A 157 13.08 -47.81 46.39
CA THR A 157 12.40 -49.09 46.17
C THR A 157 12.87 -49.85 44.93
N VAL A 158 13.42 -49.17 43.92
CA VAL A 158 13.89 -49.75 42.65
C VAL A 158 15.23 -49.10 42.25
N GLY A 159 16.10 -49.79 41.50
CA GLY A 159 17.32 -49.20 40.95
C GLY A 159 17.00 -48.18 39.84
N VAL A 160 17.08 -46.89 40.16
CA VAL A 160 16.66 -45.76 39.29
C VAL A 160 17.84 -45.18 38.47
N GLU A 161 18.97 -45.91 38.36
CA GLU A 161 20.12 -45.53 37.52
C GLU A 161 19.70 -45.17 36.08
N ASP A 162 18.77 -45.94 35.50
CA ASP A 162 18.24 -45.71 34.16
C ASP A 162 17.34 -44.48 34.07
N ALA A 163 16.81 -43.94 35.18
CA ALA A 163 15.87 -42.81 35.20
C ALA A 163 16.53 -41.46 35.51
N LYS A 164 17.84 -41.41 35.73
CA LYS A 164 18.59 -40.14 35.90
C LYS A 164 18.45 -39.18 34.73
N HIS A 165 18.27 -39.69 33.50
CA HIS A 165 18.01 -38.86 32.32
C HIS A 165 16.65 -38.14 32.37
N ILE A 166 15.70 -38.63 33.16
CA ILE A 166 14.37 -38.03 33.32
C ILE A 166 14.47 -36.69 34.08
N LEU A 167 15.44 -36.54 34.98
CA LEU A 167 15.71 -35.31 35.74
C LEU A 167 16.46 -34.23 34.95
N GLN A 168 17.09 -34.59 33.82
CA GLN A 168 17.85 -33.65 33.02
C GLN A 168 16.90 -32.79 32.16
N SER A 169 16.31 -31.77 32.75
CA SER A 169 15.75 -30.64 32.01
C SER A 169 16.67 -29.43 32.16
N ASP A 170 17.34 -29.03 31.09
CA ASP A 170 18.30 -27.91 31.07
C ASP A 170 17.73 -26.57 31.55
N LYS A 171 16.43 -26.32 31.31
CA LYS A 171 15.72 -25.10 31.73
C LYS A 171 14.25 -25.40 31.98
N LEU A 172 13.67 -24.75 32.99
CA LEU A 172 12.25 -24.82 33.28
C LEU A 172 11.44 -24.17 32.14
N LEU A 173 10.21 -24.65 31.92
CA LEU A 173 9.34 -24.09 30.88
C LEU A 173 9.07 -22.59 31.14
N GLY A 174 8.86 -22.23 32.41
CA GLY A 174 8.66 -20.83 32.81
C GLY A 174 9.88 -19.94 32.55
N GLU A 175 11.10 -20.48 32.62
CA GLU A 175 12.32 -19.73 32.29
C GLU A 175 12.47 -19.52 30.78
N LYS A 176 12.09 -20.52 29.97
CA LYS A 176 12.10 -20.39 28.51
C LYS A 176 11.10 -19.36 28.00
N ILE A 177 9.90 -19.33 28.59
CA ILE A 177 8.88 -18.33 28.21
C ILE A 177 9.32 -16.92 28.69
N ASP A 178 9.95 -16.81 29.86
CA ASP A 178 10.52 -15.55 30.35
C ASP A 178 11.60 -14.99 29.42
N GLU A 179 12.45 -15.83 28.84
CA GLU A 179 13.42 -15.42 27.82
C GLU A 179 12.73 -14.87 26.56
N VAL A 180 11.65 -15.51 26.10
CA VAL A 180 10.88 -15.05 24.94
C VAL A 180 10.18 -13.71 25.22
N VAL A 181 9.61 -13.53 26.41
CA VAL A 181 8.98 -12.25 26.81
C VAL A 181 10.01 -11.12 26.83
N LYS A 182 11.20 -11.35 27.39
CA LYS A 182 12.27 -10.35 27.42
C LYS A 182 12.79 -9.99 26.03
N GLU A 183 12.93 -10.97 25.15
CA GLU A 183 13.33 -10.74 23.75
C GLU A 183 12.27 -9.93 23.00
N TRP A 184 10.99 -10.24 23.20
CA TRP A 184 9.88 -9.49 22.62
C TRP A 184 9.86 -8.03 23.10
N ASP A 185 10.05 -7.79 24.39
CA ASP A 185 10.12 -6.44 24.94
C ASP A 185 11.32 -5.65 24.39
N ALA A 186 12.49 -6.30 24.25
CA ALA A 186 13.65 -5.68 23.64
C ALA A 186 13.42 -5.27 22.18
N GLN A 187 12.78 -6.13 21.38
CA GLN A 187 12.44 -5.83 19.99
C GLN A 187 11.41 -4.70 19.87
N LYS A 188 10.42 -4.64 20.78
CA LYS A 188 9.47 -3.53 20.83
C LYS A 188 10.16 -2.21 21.15
N GLU A 189 11.06 -2.17 22.12
CA GLU A 189 11.80 -0.95 22.47
C GLU A 189 12.68 -0.48 21.30
N GLU A 190 13.41 -1.38 20.62
CA GLU A 190 14.19 -1.02 19.42
C GLU A 190 13.28 -0.44 18.32
N PHE A 191 12.09 -1.01 18.14
CA PHE A 191 11.13 -0.52 17.17
C PHE A 191 10.64 0.90 17.51
N TYR A 192 10.32 1.20 18.77
CA TYR A 192 9.91 2.54 19.20
C TYR A 192 11.01 3.58 19.02
N GLU A 193 12.25 3.24 19.40
CA GLU A 193 13.41 4.13 19.20
C GLU A 193 13.62 4.48 17.73
N ARG A 194 13.48 3.50 16.83
CA ARG A 194 13.73 3.67 15.40
C ARG A 194 12.61 4.42 14.66
N THR A 195 11.37 4.29 15.13
CA THR A 195 10.20 4.90 14.48
C THR A 195 9.77 6.23 15.10
N GLY A 196 10.21 6.54 16.32
CA GLY A 196 9.82 7.74 17.04
C GLY A 196 8.34 7.76 17.45
N LEU A 197 7.65 6.63 17.34
CA LEU A 197 6.27 6.47 17.79
C LEU A 197 6.24 6.55 19.32
N SER A 198 5.39 7.42 19.87
CA SER A 198 5.26 7.56 21.32
C SER A 198 4.66 6.31 21.95
N ARG A 199 5.21 5.90 23.09
CA ARG A 199 4.85 4.69 23.86
C ARG A 199 3.40 4.68 24.40
N GLY A 200 2.58 5.67 24.08
CA GLY A 200 1.35 5.98 24.82
C GLY A 200 0.09 6.00 23.96
N ASN A 201 -0.71 4.95 24.10
CA ASN A 201 -2.13 5.06 24.46
C ASN A 201 -2.37 4.06 25.60
N GLU A 202 -1.85 4.39 26.78
CA GLU A 202 -2.18 3.67 28.00
C GLU A 202 -3.47 4.28 28.57
N LEU A 203 -4.49 3.42 28.75
CA LEU A 203 -5.73 3.62 29.51
C LEU A 203 -6.84 4.47 28.87
N ALA A 204 -7.68 3.81 28.06
CA ALA A 204 -9.11 3.90 28.26
C ALA A 204 -9.68 2.47 28.30
N VAL A 205 -9.83 1.94 29.52
CA VAL A 205 -10.76 0.85 29.80
C VAL A 205 -12.13 1.35 29.37
N ILE A 206 -12.61 0.89 28.22
CA ILE A 206 -14.03 0.94 27.88
C ILE A 206 -14.56 -0.43 28.27
N ASP A 207 -15.21 -0.48 29.43
CA ASP A 207 -16.01 -1.62 29.85
C ASP A 207 -16.99 -2.02 28.73
N ASN A 208 -17.08 -3.33 28.49
CA ASN A 208 -18.02 -3.98 27.60
C ASN A 208 -19.46 -3.45 27.75
N ASP A 209 -20.17 -3.29 26.63
CA ASP A 209 -21.46 -3.98 26.50
C ASP A 209 -21.81 -4.28 25.03
N GLU A 210 -22.03 -5.56 24.76
CA GLU A 210 -22.68 -6.06 23.57
C GLU A 210 -24.13 -5.53 23.50
N SER A 211 -24.41 -4.63 22.56
CA SER A 211 -25.69 -4.68 21.86
C SER A 211 -25.50 -4.18 20.43
N GLY A 212 -25.56 -5.12 19.50
CA GLY A 212 -25.33 -4.86 18.09
C GLY A 212 -26.44 -4.04 17.44
N VAL A 213 -26.03 -3.18 16.52
CA VAL A 213 -26.66 -3.08 15.19
C VAL A 213 -25.54 -2.77 14.20
N GLN A 214 -25.16 -3.78 13.41
CA GLN A 214 -24.44 -3.57 12.16
C GLN A 214 -25.33 -2.74 11.23
N HIS A 215 -24.94 -1.50 10.95
CA HIS A 215 -25.35 -0.83 9.73
C HIS A 215 -24.15 -0.80 8.78
N HIS A 216 -24.11 -1.83 7.92
CA HIS A 216 -23.36 -1.80 6.67
C HIS A 216 -23.96 -0.70 5.78
N GLY A 217 -23.35 0.49 5.79
CA GLY A 217 -23.60 1.55 4.82
C GLY A 217 -22.39 1.68 3.90
N TYR A 218 -22.49 1.10 2.71
CA TYR A 218 -21.58 1.39 1.61
C TYR A 218 -21.76 2.86 1.19
N ASP A 219 -20.92 3.78 1.67
CA ASP A 219 -20.92 5.18 1.19
C ASP A 219 -19.52 5.84 1.15
N ASP A 220 -18.42 5.11 1.33
CA ASP A 220 -17.07 5.68 1.44
C ASP A 220 -16.34 5.91 0.09
N PHE A 221 -17.03 5.76 -1.04
CA PHE A 221 -16.46 6.07 -2.37
C PHE A 221 -16.75 7.51 -2.83
N ASP A 222 -17.67 8.21 -2.17
CA ASP A 222 -18.04 9.57 -2.55
C ASP A 222 -16.99 10.61 -2.09
N GLU A 223 -16.25 10.36 -0.99
CA GLU A 223 -15.18 11.24 -0.53
C GLU A 223 -13.97 11.29 -1.49
N ILE A 224 -13.67 10.18 -2.16
CA ILE A 224 -12.60 10.14 -3.17
C ILE A 224 -13.02 10.96 -4.40
N THR A 225 -14.32 10.94 -4.73
CA THR A 225 -14.86 11.65 -5.89
C THR A 225 -14.91 13.16 -5.66
N GLN A 226 -15.18 13.61 -4.43
CA GLN A 226 -15.12 15.03 -4.04
C GLN A 226 -13.70 15.63 -4.04
N LEU A 227 -12.65 14.79 -3.98
CA LEU A 227 -11.25 15.22 -4.06
C LEU A 227 -10.69 15.23 -5.50
N LEU A 228 -11.52 14.89 -6.48
CA LEU A 228 -11.18 14.83 -7.91
C LEU A 228 -11.90 15.88 -8.76
N GLU A 229 -12.81 16.67 -8.19
CA GLU A 229 -13.33 17.93 -8.76
C GLU A 229 -12.41 19.12 -8.43
#